data_AF-A0A271IUZ8-F1
#
_entry.id   AF-A0A271IUZ8-F1
#
_cell.length_a   1.000
_cell.length_b   1.000
_cell.length_c   1.000
_cell.angle_alpha   90.00
_cell.angle_beta   90.00
_cell.angle_gamma   90.00
#
_symmetry.space_group_name_H-M   'P 1'
#
loop_
_entity.id
_entity.type
_entity.pdbx_description
1 polymer ?
#
loop_
_entity_poly.entity_id
_entity_poly.type
_entity_poly.pdbx_seq_one_letter_code
_entity_poly.pdbx_strand_id
1 'polypeptide(L)'
;MERIVTDPALGKVVLVCDREYVRKADAREGGVGTEAQILTTELYRAAQTDPDAPDHQKAETRKFVAVLRERPEPGGRATPAFYGGRIHIDMVDDEGYGDALTRLARWIYDKPPHVRPSRGKAPAFVTDGDAPTTSTSVRQRYAIKALREGRREADGAVDDYFETLAENLPRFDLDPEDDRPIQTAVVERADQLRPVRDEALGVLKALVRYRPAPEGWEPVHLFFQRCLPLLEPLFVNHRANSWNRDHFRLSVPELFLYALALLVQRRRYETAAYMLSEPFTLPESSRGSGLVPFTYLQQGSEALRRYHQDRNERWISDQGTWLHGRADSSGVPFDAVMQADLVLALRAAGSDLGYWWPSTLVYKARRHGTFDVFARSVSREHFERLKPMLGVSSADEIRQRARGMGRDGWIHDHDVYVPGLIGDEQLATVP
;
A
#
# COMPACT_ATOMS: atom_id res chain seq x y z
N MET A 1 -28.20 30.43 34.83
CA MET A 1 -27.55 31.15 33.71
C MET A 1 -26.33 31.95 34.14
N GLU A 2 -26.35 32.77 35.21
CA GLU A 2 -25.12 33.43 35.71
C GLU A 2 -23.97 32.45 35.98
N ARG A 3 -24.29 31.27 36.54
CA ARG A 3 -23.34 30.16 36.71
C ARG A 3 -22.63 29.74 35.42
N ILE A 4 -23.25 29.88 34.24
CA ILE A 4 -22.60 29.52 32.97
C ILE A 4 -21.39 30.43 32.72
N VAL A 5 -21.44 31.67 33.18
CA VAL A 5 -20.30 32.60 33.10
C VAL A 5 -19.37 32.41 34.30
N THR A 6 -19.90 32.36 35.52
CA THR A 6 -19.11 32.45 36.76
C THR A 6 -18.58 31.13 37.32
N ASP A 7 -19.16 29.97 36.94
CA ASP A 7 -18.76 28.67 37.47
C ASP A 7 -17.49 28.16 36.76
N PRO A 8 -16.36 27.99 37.47
CA PRO A 8 -15.12 27.48 36.91
C PRO A 8 -15.18 25.99 36.56
N ALA A 9 -16.16 25.23 37.09
CA ALA A 9 -16.34 23.83 36.72
C ALA A 9 -16.93 23.64 35.30
N LEU A 10 -17.52 24.71 34.72
CA LEU A 10 -18.02 24.71 33.35
C LEU A 10 -16.94 25.20 32.38
N GLY A 11 -16.24 24.27 31.73
CA GLY A 11 -15.15 24.58 30.81
C GLY A 11 -15.55 24.99 29.39
N LYS A 12 -16.70 24.48 28.89
CA LYS A 12 -17.11 24.63 27.48
C LYS A 12 -18.62 24.88 27.37
N VAL A 13 -19.01 25.90 26.61
CA VAL A 13 -20.40 26.29 26.32
C VAL A 13 -20.59 26.43 24.81
N VAL A 14 -21.53 25.66 24.26
CA VAL A 14 -21.87 25.71 22.83
C VAL A 14 -23.11 26.56 22.64
N LEU A 15 -23.03 27.57 21.77
CA LEU A 15 -24.14 28.42 21.36
C LEU A 15 -24.67 27.91 20.03
N VAL A 16 -25.82 27.23 20.04
CA VAL A 16 -26.48 26.76 18.82
C VAL A 16 -27.24 27.94 18.21
N CYS A 17 -26.73 28.46 17.10
CA CYS A 17 -27.24 29.64 16.43
C CYS A 17 -28.09 29.22 15.22
N ASP A 18 -29.41 29.20 15.43
CA ASP A 18 -30.42 29.23 14.37
C ASP A 18 -30.99 30.65 14.22
N ARG A 19 -31.85 30.86 13.22
CA ARG A 19 -32.42 32.18 12.95
C ARG A 19 -33.26 32.71 14.13
N GLU A 20 -33.98 31.83 14.82
CA GLU A 20 -34.88 32.21 15.90
C GLU A 20 -34.10 32.64 17.15
N TYR A 21 -33.04 31.91 17.49
CA TYR A 21 -32.12 32.21 18.59
C TYR A 21 -31.43 33.55 18.38
N VAL A 22 -30.88 33.80 17.19
CA VAL A 22 -30.21 35.07 16.87
C VAL A 22 -31.20 36.24 16.96
N ARG A 23 -32.39 36.10 16.40
CA ARG A 23 -33.43 37.15 16.46
C ARG A 23 -33.84 37.46 17.91
N LYS A 24 -34.09 36.44 18.73
CA LYS A 24 -34.50 36.62 20.13
C LYS A 24 -33.37 37.21 20.97
N ALA A 25 -32.14 36.77 20.75
CA ALA A 25 -30.95 37.29 21.43
C ALA A 25 -30.70 38.78 21.12
N ASP A 26 -30.90 39.19 19.87
CA ASP A 26 -30.68 40.58 19.44
C ASP A 26 -31.86 41.51 19.78
N ALA A 27 -33.11 41.06 19.59
CA ALA A 27 -34.32 41.85 19.85
C ALA A 27 -34.66 41.99 21.34
N ARG A 28 -34.09 41.14 22.20
CA ARG A 28 -34.37 41.10 23.65
C ARG A 28 -35.87 40.93 23.97
N GLU A 29 -36.61 40.22 23.10
CA GLU A 29 -38.07 40.02 23.22
C GLU A 29 -38.45 38.57 23.53
N GLY A 30 -39.35 38.39 24.51
CA GLY A 30 -40.21 37.21 24.72
C GLY A 30 -39.56 35.94 25.30
N GLY A 31 -39.88 35.60 26.57
CA GLY A 31 -39.81 34.23 27.13
C GLY A 31 -38.42 33.58 27.30
N VAL A 32 -37.38 34.13 26.67
CA VAL A 32 -35.94 33.86 26.87
C VAL A 32 -35.38 34.87 27.89
N GLY A 33 -36.26 35.36 28.77
CA GLY A 33 -36.09 36.55 29.60
C GLY A 33 -35.03 36.43 30.68
N THR A 34 -34.54 35.23 30.99
CA THR A 34 -33.44 35.06 31.97
C THR A 34 -32.13 34.68 31.28
N GLU A 35 -32.17 34.17 30.05
CA GLU A 35 -31.01 33.62 29.35
C GLU A 35 -30.28 34.69 28.52
N ALA A 36 -31.02 35.51 27.76
CA ALA A 36 -30.43 36.58 26.95
C ALA A 36 -30.12 37.86 27.76
N GLN A 37 -30.73 38.05 28.94
CA GLN A 37 -30.47 39.21 29.81
C GLN A 37 -29.10 39.17 30.52
N ILE A 38 -28.51 37.98 30.68
CA ILE A 38 -27.35 37.77 31.55
C ILE A 38 -26.02 37.73 30.77
N LEU A 39 -26.05 37.43 29.47
CA LEU A 39 -24.88 37.49 28.59
C LEU A 39 -24.74 38.90 27.99
N THR A 40 -24.39 39.88 28.83
CA THR A 40 -23.92 41.16 28.30
C THR A 40 -22.61 40.95 27.55
N THR A 41 -22.32 41.81 26.57
CA THR A 41 -21.06 41.78 25.82
C THR A 41 -19.84 41.84 26.75
N GLU A 42 -19.99 42.46 27.92
CA GLU A 42 -18.97 42.55 28.96
C GLU A 42 -18.75 41.23 29.69
N LEU A 43 -19.81 40.56 30.17
CA LEU A 43 -19.72 39.24 30.82
C LEU A 43 -19.17 38.17 29.86
N TYR A 44 -19.57 38.22 28.60
CA TYR A 44 -19.06 37.32 27.57
C TYR A 44 -17.56 37.54 27.29
N ARG A 45 -17.11 38.80 27.18
CA ARG A 45 -15.68 39.12 27.00
C ARG A 45 -14.85 38.71 28.21
N ALA A 46 -15.36 38.95 29.41
CA ALA A 46 -14.71 38.53 30.65
C ALA A 46 -14.54 37.01 30.71
N ALA A 47 -15.57 36.25 30.31
CA ALA A 47 -15.56 34.79 30.32
C ALA A 47 -14.71 34.14 29.20
N GLN A 48 -14.27 34.91 28.21
CA GLN A 48 -13.38 34.47 27.14
C GLN A 48 -11.91 34.72 27.41
N THR A 49 -11.59 35.53 28.41
CA THR A 49 -10.23 35.96 28.69
C THR A 49 -9.75 35.20 29.90
N ASP A 50 -8.91 34.20 29.69
CA ASP A 50 -8.10 33.63 30.77
C ASP A 50 -6.92 34.60 31.02
N PRO A 51 -6.88 35.31 32.17
CA PRO A 51 -5.84 36.29 32.45
C PRO A 51 -4.44 35.67 32.58
N ASP A 52 -4.35 34.36 32.87
CA ASP A 52 -3.10 33.65 33.12
C ASP A 52 -2.58 32.87 31.89
N ALA A 53 -3.34 32.85 30.78
CA ALA A 53 -2.95 32.13 29.56
C ALA A 53 -1.94 32.92 28.70
N PRO A 54 -0.88 32.29 28.14
CA PRO A 54 0.06 32.93 27.22
C PRO A 54 -0.65 33.53 25.99
N ASP A 55 -0.18 34.68 25.48
CA ASP A 55 -0.83 35.42 24.38
C ASP A 55 -1.14 34.57 23.12
N HIS A 56 -0.32 33.57 22.85
CA HIS A 56 -0.46 32.66 21.71
C HIS A 56 -1.49 31.52 21.92
N GLN A 57 -1.95 31.30 23.16
CA GLN A 57 -2.97 30.30 23.52
C GLN A 57 -4.32 30.91 23.91
N LYS A 58 -4.41 32.24 24.12
CA LYS A 58 -5.67 32.94 24.44
C LYS A 58 -6.82 32.69 23.45
N ALA A 59 -6.53 32.32 22.20
CA ALA A 59 -7.55 31.96 21.22
C ALA A 59 -8.09 30.52 21.37
N GLU A 60 -7.31 29.62 21.97
CA GLU A 60 -7.58 28.18 22.10
C GLU A 60 -8.39 27.86 23.37
N THR A 61 -8.24 28.66 24.42
CA THR A 61 -8.92 28.50 25.73
C THR A 61 -10.30 29.15 25.84
N ARG A 62 -10.98 29.43 24.71
CA ARG A 62 -12.29 30.08 24.74
C ARG A 62 -13.36 29.17 25.34
N LYS A 63 -14.08 29.68 26.34
CA LYS A 63 -15.21 29.02 27.00
C LYS A 63 -16.45 28.91 26.11
N PHE A 64 -16.65 29.82 25.16
CA PHE A 64 -17.83 29.84 24.27
C PHE A 64 -17.45 29.59 22.81
N VAL A 65 -18.26 28.79 22.11
CA VAL A 65 -18.19 28.64 20.64
C VAL A 65 -19.58 28.72 20.03
N ALA A 66 -19.75 29.48 18.94
CA ALA A 66 -20.97 29.49 18.15
C ALA A 66 -20.95 28.39 17.09
N VAL A 67 -22.07 27.66 16.99
CA VAL A 67 -22.33 26.65 15.96
C VAL A 67 -23.52 27.11 15.14
N LEU A 68 -23.33 27.25 13.82
CA LEU A 68 -24.39 27.66 12.90
C LEU A 68 -25.18 26.44 12.42
N ARG A 69 -26.50 26.53 12.49
CA ARG A 69 -27.40 25.48 11.96
C ARG A 69 -28.25 25.93 10.78
N GLU A 70 -28.33 27.24 10.53
CA GLU A 70 -29.05 27.81 9.40
C GLU A 70 -28.25 28.94 8.75
N ARG A 71 -28.41 29.14 7.44
CA ARG A 71 -27.80 30.28 6.74
C ARG A 71 -28.52 31.57 7.13
N PRO A 72 -27.78 32.65 7.44
CA PRO A 72 -28.41 33.94 7.65
C PRO A 72 -29.06 34.44 6.35
N GLU A 73 -30.10 35.25 6.49
CA GLU A 73 -30.67 35.97 5.35
C GLU A 73 -29.62 36.91 4.74
N PRO A 74 -29.71 37.25 3.44
CA PRO A 74 -28.77 38.17 2.81
C PRO A 74 -28.67 39.50 3.57
N GLY A 75 -27.50 39.81 4.13
CA GLY A 75 -27.27 41.00 4.96
C GLY A 75 -27.56 40.82 6.47
N GLY A 76 -28.06 39.65 6.88
CA GLY A 76 -28.29 39.28 8.28
C GLY A 76 -27.03 38.77 8.99
N ARG A 77 -27.07 38.76 10.33
CA ARG A 77 -25.98 38.22 11.16
C ARG A 77 -26.15 36.72 11.36
N ALA A 78 -25.05 35.97 11.26
CA ALA A 78 -25.03 34.53 11.53
C ALA A 78 -24.99 34.20 13.03
N THR A 79 -24.54 35.13 13.87
CA THR A 79 -24.41 34.98 15.32
C THR A 79 -25.00 36.20 16.05
N PRO A 80 -25.38 36.06 17.33
CA PRO A 80 -25.89 37.19 18.11
C PRO A 80 -24.90 38.35 18.21
N ALA A 81 -25.41 39.57 18.33
CA ALA A 81 -24.64 40.80 18.42
C ALA A 81 -23.59 40.79 19.55
N PHE A 82 -23.90 40.14 20.67
CA PHE A 82 -22.98 40.05 21.81
C PHE A 82 -21.79 39.11 21.57
N TYR A 83 -21.90 38.17 20.63
CA TYR A 83 -20.86 37.15 20.39
C TYR A 83 -19.56 37.79 19.90
N GLY A 84 -19.63 38.87 19.11
CA GLY A 84 -18.52 39.75 18.71
C GLY A 84 -17.34 39.11 17.94
N GLY A 85 -17.18 37.79 18.02
CA GLY A 85 -16.07 37.01 17.47
C GLY A 85 -16.36 36.54 16.06
N ARG A 86 -15.31 36.52 15.22
CA ARG A 86 -15.39 36.05 13.82
C ARG A 86 -15.27 34.53 13.68
N ILE A 87 -14.95 33.81 14.75
CA ILE A 87 -14.71 32.37 14.72
C ILE A 87 -15.98 31.64 15.17
N HIS A 88 -16.58 30.89 14.26
CA HIS A 88 -17.74 30.02 14.49
C HIS A 88 -17.51 28.69 13.74
N ILE A 89 -18.31 27.68 14.09
CA ILE A 89 -18.33 26.38 13.40
C ILE A 89 -19.59 26.33 12.55
N ASP A 90 -19.43 26.30 11.24
CA ASP A 90 -20.52 26.20 10.29
C ASP A 90 -20.95 24.74 10.13
N MET A 91 -22.19 24.41 10.51
CA MET A 91 -22.80 23.08 10.36
C MET A 91 -24.10 23.15 9.54
N VAL A 92 -24.19 24.10 8.60
CA VAL A 92 -25.39 24.28 7.78
C VAL A 92 -25.43 23.34 6.57
N ASP A 93 -24.27 22.98 6.03
CA ASP A 93 -24.15 22.14 4.82
C ASP A 93 -23.82 20.68 5.16
N ASP A 94 -24.48 19.74 4.48
CA ASP A 94 -24.31 18.31 4.69
C ASP A 94 -22.96 17.81 4.18
N GLU A 95 -22.42 18.39 3.10
CA GLU A 95 -21.09 18.04 2.57
C GLU A 95 -19.96 18.40 3.55
N GLY A 96 -20.11 19.49 4.30
CA GLY A 96 -19.13 19.98 5.28
C GLY A 96 -19.36 19.50 6.72
N TYR A 97 -20.44 18.78 6.99
CA TYR A 97 -20.88 18.43 8.34
C TYR A 97 -19.84 17.59 9.10
N GLY A 98 -19.19 16.62 8.44
CA GLY A 98 -18.20 15.74 9.08
C GLY A 98 -16.97 16.50 9.60
N ASP A 99 -16.47 17.45 8.81
CA ASP A 99 -15.34 18.30 9.19
C ASP A 99 -15.73 19.28 10.31
N ALA A 100 -16.93 19.86 10.22
CA ALA A 100 -17.45 20.75 11.25
C ALA A 100 -17.66 20.04 12.60
N LEU A 101 -18.20 18.82 12.58
CA LEU A 101 -18.37 17.97 13.77
C LEU A 101 -17.02 17.62 14.38
N THR A 102 -16.03 17.30 13.55
CA THR A 102 -14.65 17.03 14.00
C THR A 102 -14.02 18.26 14.64
N ARG A 103 -14.25 19.46 14.09
CA ARG A 103 -13.79 20.73 14.68
C ARG A 103 -14.45 21.00 16.04
N LEU A 104 -15.75 20.72 16.19
CA LEU A 104 -16.46 20.87 17.46
C LEU A 104 -15.91 19.88 18.51
N ALA A 105 -15.76 18.61 18.15
CA ALA A 105 -15.21 17.59 19.03
C ALA A 105 -13.80 17.95 19.50
N ARG A 106 -12.93 18.40 18.59
CA ARG A 106 -11.59 18.87 18.95
C ARG A 106 -11.60 20.04 19.94
N TRP A 107 -12.51 21.01 19.74
CA TRP A 107 -12.66 22.14 20.65
C TRP A 107 -13.16 21.72 22.05
N ILE A 108 -14.06 20.74 22.13
CA ILE A 108 -14.55 20.18 23.41
C ILE A 108 -13.41 19.55 24.22
N TYR A 109 -12.45 18.90 23.55
CA TYR A 109 -11.32 18.20 24.17
C TYR A 109 -9.98 18.98 24.16
N ASP A 110 -10.02 20.30 23.95
CA ASP A 110 -8.83 21.18 23.91
C ASP A 110 -7.73 20.67 22.95
N LYS A 111 -8.16 20.12 21.80
CA LYS A 111 -7.26 19.69 20.73
C LYS A 111 -7.18 20.76 19.64
N PRO A 112 -5.98 21.00 19.07
CA PRO A 112 -5.81 22.01 18.04
C PRO A 112 -6.69 21.69 16.81
N PRO A 113 -7.36 22.71 16.22
CA PRO A 113 -8.28 22.52 15.10
C PRO A 113 -7.55 22.01 13.85
N HIS A 114 -6.28 22.38 13.69
CA HIS A 114 -5.37 21.84 12.69
C HIS A 114 -4.17 21.26 13.41
N VAL A 115 -3.97 19.94 13.33
CA VAL A 115 -2.63 19.40 13.58
C VAL A 115 -1.79 19.92 12.44
N ARG A 116 -0.73 20.69 12.71
CA ARG A 116 0.26 20.96 11.66
C ARG A 116 0.65 19.60 11.10
N PRO A 117 0.46 19.35 9.79
CA PRO A 117 0.98 18.12 9.22
C PRO A 117 2.44 18.05 9.66
N SER A 118 2.86 16.89 10.19
CA SER A 118 4.26 16.65 10.49
C SER A 118 5.05 17.16 9.29
N ARG A 119 6.04 18.04 9.51
CA ARG A 119 6.91 18.51 8.41
C ARG A 119 7.23 17.27 7.58
N GLY A 120 6.84 17.30 6.31
CA GLY A 120 7.18 16.21 5.41
C GLY A 120 8.68 16.00 5.56
N LYS A 121 9.12 14.75 5.71
CA LYS A 121 10.54 14.46 5.53
C LYS A 121 10.94 15.14 4.23
N ALA A 122 12.06 15.85 4.23
CA ALA A 122 12.62 16.34 2.99
C ALA A 122 12.61 15.17 1.99
N PRO A 123 12.16 15.39 0.75
CA PRO A 123 12.13 14.30 -0.22
C PRO A 123 13.51 13.63 -0.24
N ALA A 124 13.56 12.30 -0.19
CA ALA A 124 14.83 11.57 -0.06
C ALA A 124 15.88 12.04 -1.08
N PHE A 125 15.46 12.44 -2.29
CA PHE A 125 16.33 13.01 -3.33
C PHE A 125 17.03 14.34 -2.98
N VAL A 126 16.60 15.05 -1.93
CA VAL A 126 17.19 16.32 -1.46
C VAL A 126 18.16 16.11 -0.30
N THR A 127 17.96 15.04 0.50
CA THR A 127 18.77 14.75 1.69
C THR A 127 19.75 13.60 1.52
N ASP A 128 19.43 12.63 0.65
CA ASP A 128 20.32 11.52 0.32
C ASP A 128 21.14 11.92 -0.90
N GLY A 129 22.20 12.71 -0.67
CA GLY A 129 23.09 13.20 -1.73
C GLY A 129 23.80 12.11 -2.54
N ASP A 130 23.80 10.86 -2.06
CA ASP A 130 24.57 9.75 -2.65
C ASP A 130 23.75 8.48 -2.96
N ALA A 131 22.43 8.45 -2.68
CA ALA A 131 21.64 7.26 -2.98
C ALA A 131 21.31 7.17 -4.49
N PRO A 132 21.55 6.02 -5.14
CA PRO A 132 21.18 5.84 -6.54
C PRO A 132 19.67 6.04 -6.73
N THR A 133 19.30 6.76 -7.79
CA THR A 133 17.91 7.05 -8.15
C THR A 133 17.61 6.60 -9.57
N THR A 134 16.40 6.12 -9.78
CA THR A 134 15.86 5.74 -11.09
C THR A 134 15.41 6.95 -11.91
N SER A 135 15.20 8.12 -11.27
CA SER A 135 14.66 9.33 -11.92
C SER A 135 13.32 9.11 -12.65
N THR A 136 12.51 8.15 -12.19
CA THR A 136 11.25 7.73 -12.84
C THR A 136 9.99 8.40 -12.27
N SER A 137 10.10 9.14 -11.17
CA SER A 137 8.93 9.68 -10.44
C SER A 137 7.96 10.53 -11.28
N VAL A 138 8.46 11.31 -12.24
CA VAL A 138 7.61 12.12 -13.14
C VAL A 138 6.85 11.21 -14.11
N ARG A 139 7.53 10.23 -14.71
CA ARG A 139 6.94 9.22 -15.61
C ARG A 139 5.90 8.38 -14.88
N GLN A 140 6.19 7.97 -13.65
CA GLN A 140 5.25 7.23 -12.80
C GLN A 140 3.94 8.01 -12.62
N ARG A 141 4.03 9.28 -12.19
CA ARG A 141 2.85 10.13 -11.97
C ARG A 141 2.07 10.34 -13.26
N TYR A 142 2.78 10.50 -14.37
CA TYR A 142 2.16 10.64 -15.68
C TYR A 142 1.42 9.38 -16.10
N ALA A 143 2.05 8.21 -16.02
CA ALA A 143 1.44 6.90 -16.32
C ALA A 143 0.18 6.66 -15.48
N ILE A 144 0.24 6.88 -14.16
CA ILE A 144 -0.92 6.73 -13.27
C ILE A 144 -2.04 7.72 -13.65
N LYS A 145 -1.70 8.96 -13.98
CA LYS A 145 -2.67 9.98 -14.40
C LYS A 145 -3.33 9.58 -15.72
N ALA A 146 -2.54 9.17 -16.71
CA ALA A 146 -3.02 8.76 -18.03
C ALA A 146 -3.96 7.55 -17.94
N LEU A 147 -3.61 6.54 -17.13
CA LEU A 147 -4.46 5.39 -16.84
C LEU A 147 -5.79 5.80 -16.19
N ARG A 148 -5.74 6.65 -15.15
CA ARG A 148 -6.94 7.07 -14.42
C ARG A 148 -7.90 7.91 -15.28
N GLU A 149 -7.35 8.74 -16.15
CA GLU A 149 -8.13 9.60 -17.06
C GLU A 149 -8.54 8.88 -18.35
N GLY A 150 -8.14 7.62 -18.53
CA GLY A 150 -8.50 6.82 -19.71
C GLY A 150 -7.91 7.35 -21.02
N ARG A 151 -6.74 7.99 -20.97
CA ARG A 151 -6.11 8.60 -22.14
C ARG A 151 -5.67 7.53 -23.15
N ARG A 152 -5.58 7.91 -24.43
CA ARG A 152 -5.19 6.99 -25.52
C ARG A 152 -3.72 6.57 -25.41
N GLU A 153 -2.89 7.49 -24.94
CA GLU A 153 -1.45 7.31 -24.74
C GLU A 153 -1.08 6.62 -23.41
N ALA A 154 -2.07 6.11 -22.66
CA ALA A 154 -1.82 5.53 -21.34
C ALA A 154 -0.87 4.33 -21.39
N ASP A 155 -1.03 3.46 -22.38
CA ASP A 155 -0.23 2.23 -22.51
C ASP A 155 1.22 2.59 -22.87
N GLY A 156 1.44 3.56 -23.75
CA GLY A 156 2.77 4.10 -24.05
C GLY A 156 3.42 4.83 -22.88
N ALA A 157 2.63 5.52 -22.04
CA ALA A 157 3.15 6.15 -20.81
C ALA A 157 3.59 5.11 -19.76
N VAL A 158 2.92 3.95 -19.71
CA VAL A 158 3.30 2.83 -18.85
C VAL A 158 4.57 2.16 -19.36
N ASP A 159 4.70 1.96 -20.67
CA ASP A 159 5.92 1.40 -21.26
C ASP A 159 7.12 2.33 -21.06
N ASP A 160 7.01 3.64 -21.34
CA ASP A 160 8.08 4.61 -21.06
C ASP A 160 8.50 4.60 -19.57
N TYR A 161 7.55 4.44 -18.65
CA TYR A 161 7.87 4.28 -17.23
C TYR A 161 8.70 3.03 -16.94
N PHE A 162 8.23 1.86 -17.39
CA PHE A 162 8.87 0.58 -17.09
C PHE A 162 10.19 0.38 -17.84
N GLU A 163 10.29 0.87 -19.07
CA GLU A 163 11.53 0.92 -19.85
C GLU A 163 12.56 1.79 -19.13
N THR A 164 12.23 3.04 -18.80
CA THR A 164 13.12 3.94 -18.06
C THR A 164 13.50 3.35 -16.70
N LEU A 165 12.57 2.65 -16.03
CA LEU A 165 12.88 1.97 -14.77
C LEU A 165 13.96 0.91 -14.97
N ALA A 166 13.75 -0.03 -15.91
CA ALA A 166 14.69 -1.11 -16.19
C ALA A 166 16.07 -0.58 -16.62
N GLU A 167 16.13 0.44 -17.47
CA GLU A 167 17.38 1.08 -17.91
C GLU A 167 18.19 1.69 -16.76
N ASN A 168 17.52 2.17 -15.70
CA ASN A 168 18.17 2.82 -14.57
C ASN A 168 18.41 1.89 -13.38
N LEU A 169 17.87 0.65 -13.39
CA LEU A 169 18.17 -0.34 -12.35
C LEU A 169 19.67 -0.62 -12.20
N PRO A 170 20.50 -0.76 -13.27
CA PRO A 170 21.95 -0.95 -13.14
C PRO A 170 22.69 0.11 -12.32
N ARG A 171 22.11 1.30 -12.09
CA ARG A 171 22.69 2.31 -11.18
C ARG A 171 22.75 1.85 -9.72
N PHE A 172 22.01 0.80 -9.40
CA PHE A 172 22.03 0.15 -8.09
C PHE A 172 23.08 -0.96 -7.99
N ASP A 173 23.85 -1.25 -9.04
CA ASP A 173 25.01 -2.15 -8.98
C ASP A 173 25.90 -1.78 -7.77
N LEU A 174 26.34 -2.80 -7.04
CA LEU A 174 27.30 -2.60 -5.96
C LEU A 174 28.68 -2.34 -6.55
N ASP A 175 29.46 -1.51 -5.86
CA ASP A 175 30.85 -1.27 -6.19
C ASP A 175 31.66 -2.56 -5.89
N PRO A 176 32.42 -3.12 -6.85
CA PRO A 176 33.33 -4.23 -6.57
C PRO A 176 34.36 -3.93 -5.47
N GLU A 177 34.66 -2.65 -5.23
CA GLU A 177 35.59 -2.17 -4.18
C GLU A 177 34.88 -1.86 -2.85
N ASP A 178 33.64 -2.32 -2.64
CA ASP A 178 32.92 -2.14 -1.37
C ASP A 178 33.61 -2.89 -0.23
N ASP A 179 34.07 -2.15 0.78
CA ASP A 179 34.78 -2.69 1.95
C ASP A 179 33.88 -3.48 2.93
N ARG A 180 32.54 -3.40 2.77
CA ARG A 180 31.61 -4.13 3.62
C ARG A 180 31.60 -5.63 3.29
N PRO A 181 31.21 -6.49 4.24
CA PRO A 181 30.95 -7.89 3.91
C PRO A 181 29.88 -8.01 2.82
N ILE A 182 30.13 -8.82 1.79
CA ILE A 182 29.27 -8.98 0.59
C ILE A 182 27.79 -9.11 0.96
N GLN A 183 27.47 -9.99 1.90
CA GLN A 183 26.12 -10.25 2.39
C GLN A 183 25.44 -9.02 2.98
N THR A 184 26.20 -8.17 3.67
CA THR A 184 25.69 -6.91 4.23
C THR A 184 25.43 -5.90 3.11
N ALA A 185 26.37 -5.73 2.18
CA ALA A 185 26.21 -4.82 1.06
C ALA A 185 25.00 -5.19 0.17
N VAL A 186 24.82 -6.48 -0.13
CA VAL A 186 23.69 -7.00 -0.91
C VAL A 186 22.34 -6.72 -0.24
N VAL A 187 22.21 -7.05 1.05
CA VAL A 187 20.95 -6.86 1.79
C VAL A 187 20.62 -5.37 1.94
N GLU A 188 21.60 -4.54 2.27
CA GLU A 188 21.40 -3.08 2.39
C GLU A 188 21.03 -2.45 1.04
N ARG A 189 21.62 -2.90 -0.07
CA ARG A 189 21.26 -2.41 -1.41
C ARG A 189 19.87 -2.88 -1.84
N ALA A 190 19.46 -4.10 -1.49
CA ALA A 190 18.09 -4.56 -1.70
C ALA A 190 17.07 -3.79 -0.83
N ASP A 191 17.49 -3.28 0.33
CA ASP A 191 16.69 -2.35 1.14
C ASP A 191 16.56 -0.97 0.51
N GLN A 192 17.60 -0.46 -0.15
CA GLN A 192 17.54 0.79 -0.91
C GLN A 192 16.60 0.71 -2.13
N LEU A 193 16.28 -0.49 -2.62
CA LEU A 193 15.28 -0.71 -3.68
C LEU A 193 13.82 -0.70 -3.20
N ARG A 194 13.55 -0.60 -1.88
CA ARG A 194 12.15 -0.52 -1.36
C ARG A 194 11.35 0.63 -1.97
N PRO A 195 11.86 1.88 -2.05
CA PRO A 195 11.11 2.98 -2.65
C PRO A 195 10.85 2.76 -4.15
N VAL A 196 11.79 2.13 -4.86
CA VAL A 196 11.65 1.78 -6.27
C VAL A 196 10.53 0.76 -6.47
N ARG A 197 10.50 -0.29 -5.63
CA ARG A 197 9.41 -1.27 -5.59
C ARG A 197 8.08 -0.57 -5.31
N ASP A 198 7.99 0.27 -4.29
CA ASP A 198 6.74 0.94 -3.90
C ASP A 198 6.23 1.88 -5.00
N GLU A 199 7.14 2.55 -5.72
CA GLU A 199 6.83 3.36 -6.89
C GLU A 199 6.21 2.51 -8.02
N ALA A 200 6.84 1.38 -8.36
CA ALA A 200 6.36 0.45 -9.38
C ALA A 200 5.00 -0.17 -9.00
N LEU A 201 4.80 -0.51 -7.72
CA LEU A 201 3.51 -0.98 -7.20
C LEU A 201 2.40 0.07 -7.38
N GLY A 202 2.72 1.36 -7.37
CA GLY A 202 1.77 2.42 -7.70
C GLY A 202 1.22 2.30 -9.13
N VAL A 203 2.09 2.05 -10.10
CA VAL A 203 1.72 1.85 -11.51
C VAL A 203 0.97 0.52 -11.68
N LEU A 204 1.46 -0.56 -11.08
CA LEU A 204 0.78 -1.87 -11.12
C LEU A 204 -0.64 -1.80 -10.54
N LYS A 205 -0.83 -1.13 -9.40
CA LYS A 205 -2.17 -0.92 -8.81
C LYS A 205 -3.09 -0.13 -9.76
N ALA A 206 -2.56 0.84 -10.50
CA ALA A 206 -3.33 1.57 -11.51
C ALA A 206 -3.68 0.69 -12.72
N LEU A 207 -2.75 -0.13 -13.21
CA LEU A 207 -3.00 -1.09 -14.30
C LEU A 207 -4.11 -2.07 -13.94
N VAL A 208 -4.01 -2.74 -12.78
CA VAL A 208 -5.03 -3.70 -12.32
C VAL A 208 -6.43 -3.05 -12.26
N ARG A 209 -6.49 -1.75 -11.95
CA ARG A 209 -7.75 -1.01 -11.82
C ARG A 209 -8.32 -0.51 -13.15
N TYR A 210 -7.49 0.06 -14.02
CA TYR A 210 -7.95 0.82 -15.20
C TYR A 210 -7.61 0.16 -16.55
N ARG A 211 -6.66 -0.78 -16.57
CA ARG A 211 -6.24 -1.58 -17.74
C ARG A 211 -6.04 -3.05 -17.31
N PRO A 212 -7.11 -3.75 -16.88
CA PRO A 212 -6.99 -5.08 -16.32
C PRO A 212 -6.78 -6.18 -17.35
N ALA A 213 -7.03 -5.93 -18.63
CA ALA A 213 -6.93 -6.92 -19.71
C ALA A 213 -5.47 -7.24 -20.06
N PRO A 214 -5.17 -8.44 -20.61
CA PRO A 214 -3.80 -8.87 -20.92
C PRO A 214 -2.99 -7.88 -21.77
N GLU A 215 -3.62 -7.22 -22.73
CA GLU A 215 -2.96 -6.30 -23.66
C GLU A 215 -2.33 -5.10 -22.94
N GLY A 216 -2.96 -4.63 -21.85
CA GLY A 216 -2.42 -3.55 -21.03
C GLY A 216 -1.23 -3.94 -20.15
N TRP A 217 -0.87 -5.22 -20.13
CA TRP A 217 0.19 -5.78 -19.27
C TRP A 217 1.45 -6.21 -20.02
N GLU A 218 1.46 -6.09 -21.36
CA GLU A 218 2.68 -6.30 -22.16
C GLU A 218 3.87 -5.46 -21.66
N PRO A 219 3.73 -4.16 -21.30
CA PRO A 219 4.83 -3.38 -20.73
C PRO A 219 5.41 -3.98 -19.44
N VAL A 220 4.57 -4.62 -18.63
CA VAL A 220 4.99 -5.28 -17.39
C VAL A 220 5.74 -6.57 -17.70
N HIS A 221 5.28 -7.36 -18.68
CA HIS A 221 6.00 -8.53 -19.16
C HIS A 221 7.40 -8.14 -19.70
N LEU A 222 7.46 -7.13 -20.59
CA LEU A 222 8.71 -6.64 -21.16
C LEU A 222 9.64 -6.06 -20.09
N PHE A 223 9.12 -5.42 -19.04
CA PHE A 223 9.91 -4.98 -17.90
C PHE A 223 10.67 -6.14 -17.23
N PHE A 224 9.98 -7.25 -16.92
CA PHE A 224 10.62 -8.41 -16.30
C PHE A 224 11.62 -9.08 -17.25
N GLN A 225 11.33 -9.10 -18.56
CA GLN A 225 12.29 -9.54 -19.57
C GLN A 225 13.56 -8.67 -19.57
N ARG A 226 13.41 -7.34 -19.55
CA ARG A 226 14.53 -6.38 -19.46
C ARG A 226 15.33 -6.52 -18.15
N CYS A 227 14.75 -7.11 -17.10
CA CYS A 227 15.42 -7.38 -15.83
C CYS A 227 16.23 -8.69 -15.83
N LEU A 228 16.01 -9.64 -16.74
CA LEU A 228 16.75 -10.91 -16.77
C LEU A 228 18.28 -10.77 -16.80
N PRO A 229 18.87 -9.83 -17.58
CA PRO A 229 20.32 -9.56 -17.56
C PRO A 229 20.89 -9.16 -16.20
N LEU A 230 20.04 -8.70 -15.28
CA LEU A 230 20.43 -8.31 -13.92
C LEU A 230 20.51 -9.52 -12.98
N LEU A 231 19.81 -10.61 -13.31
CA LEU A 231 19.77 -11.83 -12.49
C LEU A 231 20.91 -12.79 -12.83
N GLU A 232 21.36 -12.74 -14.08
CA GLU A 232 22.51 -13.50 -14.57
C GLU A 232 23.82 -12.70 -14.46
N PRO A 233 24.94 -13.37 -14.14
CA PRO A 233 26.24 -12.84 -14.52
C PRO A 233 26.36 -12.92 -16.05
N LEU A 234 26.06 -11.82 -16.74
CA LEU A 234 26.54 -11.62 -18.12
C LEU A 234 28.08 -11.43 -18.09
N PHE A 235 28.83 -12.49 -17.82
CA PHE A 235 30.29 -12.42 -17.90
C PHE A 235 30.84 -13.46 -18.88
N VAL A 236 31.41 -12.89 -19.95
CA VAL A 236 32.25 -13.51 -20.98
C VAL A 236 33.60 -13.98 -20.41
N ASN A 237 33.94 -13.66 -19.16
CA ASN A 237 35.21 -14.04 -18.55
C ASN A 237 35.02 -14.64 -17.15
N HIS A 238 35.52 -15.87 -16.96
CA HIS A 238 35.41 -16.76 -15.81
C HIS A 238 36.00 -16.26 -14.46
N ARG A 239 36.08 -14.95 -14.19
CA ARG A 239 36.71 -14.40 -12.98
C ARG A 239 35.94 -13.30 -12.24
N ALA A 240 34.83 -12.79 -12.76
CA ALA A 240 34.05 -11.77 -12.06
C ALA A 240 33.02 -12.43 -11.13
N ASN A 241 33.31 -12.43 -9.84
CA ASN A 241 32.38 -12.75 -8.77
C ASN A 241 31.12 -11.86 -8.91
N SER A 242 29.98 -12.45 -9.28
CA SER A 242 28.74 -11.77 -9.68
C SER A 242 27.91 -11.18 -8.53
N TRP A 243 28.50 -11.02 -7.33
CA TRP A 243 27.75 -10.61 -6.15
C TRP A 243 27.28 -9.15 -6.28
N ASN A 244 27.91 -8.36 -7.15
CA ASN A 244 27.60 -6.96 -7.31
C ASN A 244 26.15 -6.68 -7.73
N ARG A 245 25.47 -7.69 -8.31
CA ARG A 245 24.07 -7.66 -8.73
C ARG A 245 23.14 -8.60 -7.96
N ASP A 246 23.63 -9.30 -6.93
CA ASP A 246 22.85 -10.33 -6.22
C ASP A 246 21.58 -9.76 -5.56
N HIS A 247 21.58 -8.46 -5.24
CA HIS A 247 20.41 -7.75 -4.70
C HIS A 247 19.21 -7.69 -5.67
N PHE A 248 19.42 -7.83 -6.99
CA PHE A 248 18.32 -7.97 -7.96
C PHE A 248 17.64 -9.34 -7.87
N ARG A 249 18.35 -10.39 -7.46
CA ARG A 249 17.75 -11.73 -7.21
C ARG A 249 16.83 -11.74 -6.00
N LEU A 250 16.88 -10.71 -5.17
CA LEU A 250 15.89 -10.45 -4.13
C LEU A 250 14.74 -9.59 -4.65
N SER A 251 15.07 -8.48 -5.31
CA SER A 251 14.12 -7.39 -5.59
C SER A 251 13.21 -7.64 -6.81
N VAL A 252 13.73 -8.27 -7.87
CA VAL A 252 12.97 -8.58 -9.09
C VAL A 252 11.89 -9.64 -8.84
N PRO A 253 12.19 -10.81 -8.26
CA PRO A 253 11.14 -11.79 -7.94
C PRO A 253 10.18 -11.28 -6.86
N GLU A 254 10.64 -10.44 -5.91
CA GLU A 254 9.74 -9.75 -4.97
C GLU A 254 8.69 -8.92 -5.73
N LEU A 255 9.10 -8.10 -6.70
CA LEU A 255 8.19 -7.27 -7.49
C LEU A 255 7.27 -8.10 -8.38
N PHE A 256 7.76 -9.18 -8.98
CA PHE A 256 6.94 -10.11 -9.78
C PHE A 256 5.84 -10.76 -8.92
N LEU A 257 6.22 -11.20 -7.71
CA LEU A 257 5.30 -11.80 -6.75
C LEU A 257 4.20 -10.81 -6.35
N TYR A 258 4.53 -9.53 -6.11
CA TYR A 258 3.52 -8.51 -5.84
C TYR A 258 2.63 -8.22 -7.06
N ALA A 259 3.17 -8.18 -8.27
CA ALA A 259 2.38 -7.99 -9.49
C ALA A 259 1.31 -9.08 -9.62
N LEU A 260 1.70 -10.35 -9.42
CA LEU A 260 0.76 -11.46 -9.41
C LEU A 260 -0.24 -11.37 -8.24
N ALA A 261 0.22 -11.03 -7.03
CA ALA A 261 -0.66 -10.86 -5.87
C ALA A 261 -1.78 -9.84 -6.13
N LEU A 262 -1.45 -8.71 -6.76
CA LEU A 262 -2.43 -7.69 -7.13
C LEU A 262 -3.45 -8.20 -8.17
N LEU A 263 -3.00 -8.95 -9.18
CA LEU A 263 -3.87 -9.57 -10.19
C LEU A 263 -4.82 -10.59 -9.55
N VAL A 264 -4.28 -11.51 -8.74
CA VAL A 264 -5.07 -12.57 -8.09
C VAL A 264 -6.08 -11.98 -7.11
N GLN A 265 -5.68 -11.02 -6.28
CA GLN A 265 -6.58 -10.36 -5.33
C GLN A 265 -7.74 -9.63 -6.02
N ARG A 266 -7.52 -9.15 -7.24
CA ARG A 266 -8.55 -8.49 -8.08
C ARG A 266 -9.20 -9.42 -9.08
N ARG A 267 -8.94 -10.73 -8.99
CA ARG A 267 -9.51 -11.79 -9.84
C ARG A 267 -9.27 -11.58 -11.33
N ARG A 268 -8.12 -10.98 -11.67
CA ARG A 268 -7.66 -10.80 -13.05
C ARG A 268 -6.91 -12.05 -13.52
N TYR A 269 -7.61 -13.18 -13.53
CA TYR A 269 -7.01 -14.50 -13.77
C TYR A 269 -6.51 -14.68 -15.20
N GLU A 270 -7.18 -14.08 -16.18
CA GLU A 270 -6.73 -14.11 -17.59
C GLU A 270 -5.38 -13.41 -17.75
N THR A 271 -5.23 -12.22 -17.16
CA THR A 271 -4.00 -11.45 -17.17
C THR A 271 -2.89 -12.11 -16.36
N ALA A 272 -3.23 -12.73 -15.22
CA ALA A 272 -2.30 -13.57 -14.49
C ALA A 272 -1.85 -14.78 -15.33
N ALA A 273 -2.77 -15.42 -16.05
CA ALA A 273 -2.45 -16.52 -16.95
C ALA A 273 -1.50 -16.07 -18.08
N TYR A 274 -1.74 -14.90 -18.67
CA TYR A 274 -0.84 -14.28 -19.66
C TYR A 274 0.57 -14.12 -19.10
N MET A 275 0.72 -13.47 -17.94
CA MET A 275 2.02 -13.25 -17.28
C MET A 275 2.76 -14.55 -16.93
N LEU A 276 2.06 -15.67 -16.77
CA LEU A 276 2.63 -16.98 -16.42
C LEU A 276 2.80 -17.93 -17.61
N SER A 277 2.22 -17.61 -18.76
CA SER A 277 2.26 -18.45 -19.96
C SER A 277 3.18 -17.89 -21.03
N GLU A 278 3.28 -16.56 -21.13
CA GLU A 278 4.20 -15.91 -22.06
C GLU A 278 5.64 -16.10 -21.58
N PRO A 279 6.50 -16.78 -22.35
CA PRO A 279 7.89 -16.96 -21.98
C PRO A 279 8.68 -15.66 -22.17
N PHE A 280 9.71 -15.47 -21.37
CA PHE A 280 10.65 -14.37 -21.55
C PHE A 280 11.75 -14.75 -22.53
N THR A 281 12.16 -13.81 -23.37
CA THR A 281 13.30 -13.96 -24.25
C THR A 281 14.59 -13.58 -23.52
N LEU A 282 15.53 -14.52 -23.44
CA LEU A 282 16.88 -14.22 -22.99
C LEU A 282 17.61 -13.37 -24.05
N PRO A 283 18.37 -12.34 -23.64
CA PRO A 283 19.28 -11.67 -24.55
C PRO A 283 20.29 -12.66 -25.13
N GLU A 284 20.71 -12.42 -26.36
CA GLU A 284 21.73 -13.23 -27.00
C GLU A 284 23.04 -13.17 -26.20
N SER A 285 23.52 -14.34 -25.77
CA SER A 285 24.73 -14.47 -24.96
C SER A 285 25.65 -15.55 -25.53
N SER A 286 26.89 -15.61 -25.05
CA SER A 286 27.84 -16.69 -25.38
C SER A 286 27.35 -18.09 -24.94
N ARG A 287 26.31 -18.17 -24.10
CA ARG A 287 25.68 -19.41 -23.63
C ARG A 287 24.41 -19.77 -24.42
N GLY A 288 24.04 -18.97 -25.42
CA GLY A 288 22.88 -19.16 -26.27
C GLY A 288 21.81 -18.08 -26.07
N SER A 289 20.84 -18.08 -26.98
CA SER A 289 19.54 -17.41 -26.86
C SER A 289 18.47 -18.45 -26.56
N GLY A 290 17.37 -18.04 -25.93
CA GLY A 290 16.30 -18.98 -25.58
C GLY A 290 15.10 -18.32 -24.92
N LEU A 291 14.00 -19.07 -24.90
CA LEU A 291 12.79 -18.74 -24.17
C LEU A 291 12.86 -19.37 -22.79
N VAL A 292 12.64 -18.58 -21.74
CA VAL A 292 12.62 -19.04 -20.35
C VAL A 292 11.28 -18.74 -19.67
N PRO A 293 10.77 -19.64 -18.82
CA PRO A 293 9.53 -19.43 -18.10
C PRO A 293 9.69 -18.45 -16.93
N PHE A 294 8.57 -18.07 -16.32
CA PHE A 294 8.58 -17.15 -15.16
C PHE A 294 9.38 -17.66 -13.96
N THR A 295 9.57 -18.98 -13.84
CA THR A 295 10.36 -19.57 -12.75
C THR A 295 11.82 -19.13 -12.79
N TYR A 296 12.31 -18.71 -13.96
CA TYR A 296 13.65 -18.18 -14.13
C TYR A 296 13.91 -16.89 -13.34
N LEU A 297 12.86 -16.17 -12.92
CA LEU A 297 12.99 -15.00 -12.07
C LEU A 297 13.46 -15.35 -10.64
N GLN A 298 13.27 -16.60 -10.21
CA GLN A 298 13.66 -17.05 -8.88
C GLN A 298 15.01 -17.79 -8.92
N GLN A 299 16.10 -17.04 -8.80
CA GLN A 299 17.47 -17.57 -8.79
C GLN A 299 18.04 -17.79 -7.37
N GLY A 300 17.34 -17.27 -6.34
CA GLY A 300 17.82 -17.26 -4.96
C GLY A 300 18.99 -16.32 -4.72
N SER A 301 19.33 -16.07 -3.45
CA SER A 301 20.48 -15.25 -3.05
C SER A 301 21.20 -15.93 -1.89
N GLU A 302 22.44 -16.34 -2.14
CA GLU A 302 23.32 -16.91 -1.10
C GLU A 302 23.72 -15.84 -0.08
N ALA A 303 23.82 -14.59 -0.52
CA ALA A 303 24.13 -13.45 0.33
C ALA A 303 23.08 -13.27 1.44
N LEU A 304 21.78 -13.41 1.13
CA LEU A 304 20.72 -13.31 2.12
C LEU A 304 20.84 -14.41 3.21
N ARG A 305 21.11 -15.65 2.80
CA ARG A 305 21.31 -16.76 3.74
C ARG A 305 22.49 -16.49 4.68
N ARG A 306 23.63 -16.06 4.13
CA ARG A 306 24.83 -15.71 4.92
C ARG A 306 24.59 -14.51 5.84
N TYR A 307 23.81 -13.52 5.40
CA TYR A 307 23.47 -12.35 6.21
C TYR A 307 22.79 -12.72 7.53
N HIS A 308 21.86 -13.69 7.49
CA HIS A 308 21.19 -14.20 8.69
C HIS A 308 22.10 -15.11 9.52
N GLN A 309 22.91 -15.96 8.87
CA GLN A 309 23.89 -16.81 9.56
C GLN A 309 24.89 -15.99 10.38
N ASP A 310 25.44 -14.91 9.82
CA ASP A 310 26.38 -14.02 10.51
C ASP A 310 25.78 -13.35 11.75
N ARG A 311 24.46 -13.16 11.76
CA ARG A 311 23.69 -12.61 12.89
C ARG A 311 23.24 -13.68 13.87
N ASN A 312 23.60 -14.95 13.64
CA ASN A 312 23.12 -16.11 14.38
C ASN A 312 21.59 -16.18 14.44
N GLU A 313 20.93 -15.69 13.39
CA GLU A 313 19.48 -15.77 13.21
C GLU A 313 19.14 -17.08 12.51
N ARG A 314 18.23 -17.86 13.10
CA ARG A 314 17.79 -19.14 12.55
C ARG A 314 16.38 -19.00 12.01
N TRP A 315 16.27 -18.69 10.73
CA TRP A 315 15.00 -18.62 10.04
C TRP A 315 14.67 -19.93 9.35
N ILE A 316 13.37 -20.25 9.34
CA ILE A 316 12.83 -21.40 8.61
C ILE A 316 12.93 -21.16 7.10
N SER A 317 12.67 -19.92 6.67
CA SER A 317 12.90 -19.46 5.30
C SER A 317 13.50 -18.05 5.34
N ASP A 318 14.74 -17.91 4.85
CA ASP A 318 15.42 -16.62 4.74
C ASP A 318 14.66 -15.67 3.81
N GLN A 319 14.35 -16.13 2.59
CA GLN A 319 13.58 -15.37 1.60
C GLN A 319 12.17 -15.06 2.09
N GLY A 320 11.50 -16.00 2.77
CA GLY A 320 10.18 -15.78 3.35
C GLY A 320 10.20 -14.70 4.43
N THR A 321 11.23 -14.70 5.28
CA THR A 321 11.43 -13.69 6.33
C THR A 321 11.73 -12.32 5.74
N TRP A 322 12.59 -12.27 4.72
CA TRP A 322 12.86 -11.08 3.93
C TRP A 322 11.57 -10.47 3.36
N LEU A 323 10.74 -11.26 2.68
CA LEU A 323 9.47 -10.80 2.10
C LEU A 323 8.49 -10.35 3.18
N HIS A 324 8.36 -11.09 4.29
CA HIS A 324 7.46 -10.74 5.39
C HIS A 324 7.82 -9.40 6.03
N GLY A 325 9.10 -9.16 6.35
CA GLY A 325 9.58 -7.90 6.95
C GLY A 325 9.44 -6.67 6.06
N ARG A 326 9.05 -6.87 4.79
CA ARG A 326 8.95 -5.85 3.76
C ARG A 326 7.52 -5.63 3.25
N ALA A 327 6.57 -6.46 3.69
CA ALA A 327 5.20 -6.45 3.20
C ALA A 327 4.41 -5.23 3.68
N ASP A 328 4.63 -4.77 4.92
CA ASP A 328 3.81 -3.72 5.55
C ASP A 328 3.84 -2.39 4.77
N SER A 329 4.99 -2.03 4.18
CA SER A 329 5.11 -0.77 3.41
C SER A 329 4.58 -0.86 1.97
N SER A 330 4.34 -2.07 1.45
CA SER A 330 3.91 -2.29 0.06
C SER A 330 2.46 -1.90 -0.19
N GLY A 331 1.63 -1.83 0.87
CA GLY A 331 0.18 -1.70 0.77
C GLY A 331 -0.50 -2.92 0.11
N VAL A 332 0.18 -4.06 0.05
CA VAL A 332 -0.36 -5.37 -0.34
C VAL A 332 -0.31 -6.29 0.88
N PRO A 333 -1.45 -6.83 1.36
CA PRO A 333 -1.45 -7.72 2.51
C PRO A 333 -0.57 -8.95 2.28
N PHE A 334 0.19 -9.38 3.29
CA PHE A 334 1.09 -10.53 3.17
C PHE A 334 0.34 -11.84 2.82
N ASP A 335 -0.91 -12.00 3.26
CA ASP A 335 -1.77 -13.12 2.84
C ASP A 335 -1.99 -13.17 1.31
N ALA A 336 -2.05 -12.01 0.63
CA ALA A 336 -2.15 -11.96 -0.82
C ALA A 336 -0.82 -12.35 -1.50
N VAL A 337 0.31 -11.99 -0.89
CA VAL A 337 1.65 -12.40 -1.33
C VAL A 337 1.81 -13.92 -1.21
N MET A 338 1.44 -14.50 -0.06
CA MET A 338 1.44 -15.96 0.13
C MET A 338 0.55 -16.70 -0.87
N GLN A 339 -0.63 -16.15 -1.15
CA GLN A 339 -1.53 -16.72 -2.13
C GLN A 339 -0.93 -16.72 -3.54
N ALA A 340 -0.25 -15.64 -3.96
CA ALA A 340 0.45 -15.58 -5.23
C ALA A 340 1.62 -16.57 -5.29
N ASP A 341 2.37 -16.70 -4.20
CA ASP A 341 3.51 -17.60 -4.09
C ASP A 341 3.09 -19.08 -4.26
N LEU A 342 1.96 -19.45 -3.65
CA LEU A 342 1.34 -20.76 -3.86
C LEU A 342 0.87 -20.97 -5.30
N VAL A 343 0.26 -19.96 -5.93
CA VAL A 343 -0.18 -20.05 -7.34
C VAL A 343 1.01 -20.31 -8.27
N LEU A 344 2.13 -19.61 -8.07
CA LEU A 344 3.36 -19.80 -8.85
C LEU A 344 3.90 -21.23 -8.71
N ALA A 345 3.99 -21.72 -7.48
CA ALA A 345 4.47 -23.07 -7.21
C ALA A 345 3.55 -24.15 -7.80
N LEU A 346 2.22 -23.99 -7.68
CA LEU A 346 1.26 -24.92 -8.28
C LEU A 346 1.27 -24.88 -9.83
N ARG A 347 1.46 -23.70 -10.42
CA ARG A 347 1.58 -23.54 -11.88
C ARG A 347 2.81 -24.28 -12.40
N ALA A 348 3.94 -24.15 -11.71
CA ALA A 348 5.18 -24.82 -12.08
C ALA A 348 5.15 -26.34 -11.79
N ALA A 349 4.52 -26.76 -10.69
CA ALA A 349 4.50 -28.16 -10.27
C ALA A 349 3.93 -29.10 -11.35
N GLY A 350 4.71 -30.12 -11.73
CA GLY A 350 4.30 -31.10 -12.73
C GLY A 350 4.24 -30.57 -14.17
N SER A 351 4.82 -29.40 -14.44
CA SER A 351 4.97 -28.83 -15.79
C SER A 351 6.43 -28.83 -16.26
N ASP A 352 6.66 -28.43 -17.50
CA ASP A 352 8.00 -28.17 -18.08
C ASP A 352 8.55 -26.78 -17.73
N LEU A 353 7.81 -25.99 -16.95
CA LEU A 353 8.19 -24.62 -16.55
C LEU A 353 9.28 -24.59 -15.47
N GLY A 354 9.87 -25.73 -15.10
CA GLY A 354 10.86 -25.81 -14.04
C GLY A 354 10.23 -25.71 -12.65
N TYR A 355 10.84 -24.91 -11.77
CA TYR A 355 10.56 -24.98 -10.34
C TYR A 355 10.44 -23.58 -9.69
N TRP A 356 9.40 -23.33 -8.88
CA TRP A 356 9.23 -22.09 -8.08
C TRP A 356 9.05 -22.40 -6.59
N TRP A 357 10.02 -22.04 -5.75
CA TRP A 357 10.05 -22.29 -4.31
C TRP A 357 9.13 -21.31 -3.58
N PRO A 358 8.04 -21.76 -2.94
CA PRO A 358 7.10 -20.87 -2.30
C PRO A 358 7.56 -20.45 -0.88
N SER A 359 8.58 -19.58 -0.83
CA SER A 359 9.28 -19.17 0.40
C SER A 359 8.37 -18.61 1.49
N THR A 360 7.22 -18.03 1.13
CA THR A 360 6.34 -17.34 2.07
C THR A 360 5.39 -18.28 2.83
N LEU A 361 5.19 -19.51 2.35
CA LEU A 361 4.17 -20.42 2.90
C LEU A 361 4.47 -20.93 4.32
N VAL A 362 5.71 -20.79 4.79
CA VAL A 362 6.10 -21.07 6.18
C VAL A 362 5.28 -20.25 7.20
N TYR A 363 4.75 -19.09 6.80
CA TYR A 363 3.90 -18.26 7.64
C TYR A 363 2.45 -18.76 7.71
N LYS A 364 2.06 -19.68 6.83
CA LYS A 364 0.73 -20.31 6.81
C LYS A 364 0.65 -21.55 7.72
N ALA A 365 1.79 -22.16 8.08
CA ALA A 365 1.85 -23.22 9.09
C ALA A 365 1.17 -22.82 10.42
N ARG A 366 1.23 -21.52 10.77
CA ARG A 366 0.62 -20.97 12.00
C ARG A 366 -0.85 -20.54 11.84
N ARG A 367 -1.39 -20.52 10.62
CA ARG A 367 -2.75 -20.05 10.29
C ARG A 367 -3.40 -21.03 9.31
N HIS A 368 -3.99 -22.10 9.84
CA HIS A 368 -4.74 -23.07 9.04
C HIS A 368 -5.89 -22.38 8.29
N GLY A 369 -6.05 -22.71 7.02
CA GLY A 369 -7.18 -22.26 6.22
C GLY A 369 -6.84 -22.15 4.74
N THR A 370 -7.83 -22.47 3.91
CA THR A 370 -7.80 -22.32 2.46
C THR A 370 -7.64 -20.85 2.09
N PHE A 371 -6.78 -20.54 1.11
CA PHE A 371 -6.65 -19.18 0.60
C PHE A 371 -7.92 -18.76 -0.15
N ASP A 372 -8.28 -17.46 -0.10
CA ASP A 372 -9.55 -16.93 -0.66
C ASP A 372 -9.75 -17.29 -2.14
N VAL A 373 -8.67 -17.28 -2.93
CA VAL A 373 -8.72 -17.68 -4.34
C VAL A 373 -9.23 -19.11 -4.54
N PHE A 374 -8.87 -20.03 -3.65
CA PHE A 374 -9.28 -21.43 -3.72
C PHE A 374 -10.56 -21.71 -2.94
N ALA A 375 -10.82 -20.99 -1.84
CA ALA A 375 -12.04 -21.12 -1.07
C ALA A 375 -13.30 -20.81 -1.91
N ARG A 376 -13.17 -19.91 -2.89
CA ARG A 376 -14.24 -19.61 -3.86
C ARG A 376 -14.33 -20.60 -5.00
N SER A 377 -13.26 -21.35 -5.25
CA SER A 377 -13.17 -22.38 -6.29
C SER A 377 -13.93 -23.65 -5.92
N VAL A 378 -14.71 -23.65 -4.83
CA VAL A 378 -15.73 -24.66 -4.56
C VAL A 378 -16.79 -24.70 -5.66
N SER A 379 -17.13 -23.55 -6.24
CA SER A 379 -17.98 -23.45 -7.44
C SER A 379 -17.19 -23.80 -8.71
N ARG A 380 -17.76 -24.67 -9.55
CA ARG A 380 -17.18 -25.03 -10.86
C ARG A 380 -17.03 -23.81 -11.75
N GLU A 381 -18.04 -22.94 -11.82
CA GLU A 381 -17.97 -21.71 -12.61
C GLU A 381 -16.79 -20.82 -12.20
N HIS A 382 -16.51 -20.72 -10.90
CA HIS A 382 -15.36 -19.96 -10.43
C HIS A 382 -14.04 -20.65 -10.78
N PHE A 383 -13.96 -21.97 -10.56
CA PHE A 383 -12.77 -22.75 -10.89
C PHE A 383 -12.44 -22.69 -12.38
N GLU A 384 -13.44 -22.73 -13.28
CA GLU A 384 -13.23 -22.60 -14.72
C GLU A 384 -12.47 -21.33 -15.11
N ARG A 385 -12.73 -20.21 -14.41
CA ARG A 385 -12.00 -18.94 -14.60
C ARG A 385 -10.58 -18.96 -14.02
N LEU A 386 -10.33 -19.80 -13.02
CA LEU A 386 -9.03 -19.95 -12.37
C LEU A 386 -8.08 -20.85 -13.16
N LYS A 387 -8.60 -21.89 -13.83
CA LYS A 387 -7.81 -22.90 -14.55
C LYS A 387 -6.72 -22.34 -15.46
N PRO A 388 -6.97 -21.30 -16.31
CA PRO A 388 -5.94 -20.78 -17.20
C PRO A 388 -4.72 -20.27 -16.46
N MET A 389 -4.90 -19.65 -15.28
CA MET A 389 -3.81 -19.14 -14.46
C MET A 389 -2.98 -20.28 -13.88
N LEU A 390 -3.64 -21.34 -13.39
CA LEU A 390 -2.98 -22.53 -12.84
C LEU A 390 -2.35 -23.43 -13.89
N GLY A 391 -2.76 -23.33 -15.16
CA GLY A 391 -2.24 -24.16 -16.24
C GLY A 391 -2.66 -25.62 -16.07
N VAL A 392 -3.91 -25.83 -15.64
CA VAL A 392 -4.51 -27.15 -15.42
C VAL A 392 -5.79 -27.28 -16.23
N SER A 393 -6.12 -28.50 -16.61
CA SER A 393 -7.36 -28.82 -17.33
C SER A 393 -8.51 -29.18 -16.38
N SER A 394 -8.19 -29.60 -15.15
CA SER A 394 -9.19 -30.11 -14.20
C SER A 394 -8.84 -29.85 -12.72
N ALA A 395 -9.85 -29.99 -11.86
CA ALA A 395 -9.70 -29.95 -10.41
C ALA A 395 -8.82 -31.11 -9.89
N ASP A 396 -8.91 -32.29 -10.52
CA ASP A 396 -8.12 -33.45 -10.10
C ASP A 396 -6.63 -33.26 -10.39
N GLU A 397 -6.29 -32.59 -11.49
CA GLU A 397 -4.91 -32.27 -11.81
C GLU A 397 -4.28 -31.35 -10.75
N ILE A 398 -4.99 -30.30 -10.31
CA ILE A 398 -4.47 -29.41 -9.25
C ILE A 398 -4.37 -30.13 -7.90
N ARG A 399 -5.31 -31.05 -7.59
CA ARG A 399 -5.22 -31.91 -6.39
C ARG A 399 -3.97 -32.78 -6.43
N GLN A 400 -3.67 -33.39 -7.58
CA GLN A 400 -2.50 -34.23 -7.75
C GLN A 400 -1.21 -33.42 -7.58
N ARG A 401 -1.12 -32.24 -8.20
CA ARG A 401 0.01 -31.32 -8.01
C ARG A 401 0.19 -30.96 -6.53
N ALA A 402 -0.88 -30.51 -5.86
CA ALA A 402 -0.85 -30.15 -4.44
C ALA A 402 -0.49 -31.31 -3.50
N ARG A 403 -0.93 -32.54 -3.80
CA ARG A 403 -0.57 -33.75 -3.01
C ARG A 403 0.85 -34.25 -3.29
N GLY A 404 1.39 -33.96 -4.47
CA GLY A 404 2.78 -34.20 -4.81
C GLY A 404 3.72 -33.23 -4.09
N MET A 405 3.29 -31.98 -3.89
CA MET A 405 4.01 -30.98 -3.10
C MET A 405 4.14 -31.46 -1.65
N GLY A 406 5.36 -31.83 -1.26
CA GLY A 406 5.69 -32.31 0.08
C GLY A 406 6.40 -33.67 0.09
N ARG A 407 6.06 -34.61 -0.81
CA ARG A 407 6.51 -36.02 -0.73
C ARG A 407 8.03 -36.23 -0.83
N ASP A 408 8.77 -35.28 -1.40
CA ASP A 408 10.23 -35.36 -1.57
C ASP A 408 11.02 -34.48 -0.57
N GLY A 409 10.53 -34.32 0.67
CA GLY A 409 11.17 -33.47 1.72
C GLY A 409 10.82 -31.98 1.60
N TRP A 410 9.81 -31.67 0.79
CA TRP A 410 9.72 -30.43 0.04
C TRP A 410 9.07 -29.26 0.81
N ILE A 411 8.20 -29.60 1.76
CA ILE A 411 7.47 -28.70 2.66
C ILE A 411 7.37 -29.31 4.08
N HIS A 412 7.80 -30.57 4.24
CA HIS A 412 7.71 -31.33 5.49
C HIS A 412 8.59 -30.75 6.62
N ASP A 413 9.71 -30.10 6.29
CA ASP A 413 10.51 -29.39 7.31
C ASP A 413 9.75 -28.21 7.95
N HIS A 414 8.59 -27.84 7.40
CA HIS A 414 7.85 -26.62 7.77
C HIS A 414 6.36 -26.85 8.07
N ASP A 415 5.91 -28.11 8.16
CA ASP A 415 4.53 -28.50 8.50
C ASP A 415 3.41 -27.85 7.63
N VAL A 416 3.69 -27.46 6.38
CA VAL A 416 2.66 -26.82 5.52
C VAL A 416 1.88 -27.89 4.73
N TYR A 417 0.60 -28.05 5.03
CA TYR A 417 -0.27 -28.96 4.29
C TYR A 417 -0.91 -28.27 3.07
N VAL A 418 -0.23 -28.34 1.91
CA VAL A 418 -0.67 -27.68 0.66
C VAL A 418 -2.10 -28.05 0.22
N PRO A 419 -2.54 -29.33 0.27
CA PRO A 419 -3.93 -29.65 -0.09
C PRO A 419 -4.97 -28.88 0.74
N GLY A 420 -4.69 -28.63 2.02
CA GLY A 420 -5.56 -27.78 2.86
C GLY A 420 -5.58 -26.31 2.45
N LEU A 421 -4.47 -25.80 1.91
CA LEU A 421 -4.37 -24.41 1.43
C LEU A 421 -5.21 -24.15 0.18
N ILE A 422 -5.46 -25.21 -0.61
CA ILE A 422 -6.34 -25.16 -1.78
C ILE A 422 -7.75 -25.70 -1.52
N GLY A 423 -8.03 -26.23 -0.32
CA GLY A 423 -9.32 -26.84 0.00
C GLY A 423 -9.65 -28.00 -0.94
N ASP A 424 -8.67 -28.90 -1.14
CA ASP A 424 -8.67 -29.89 -2.21
C ASP A 424 -9.96 -30.74 -2.28
N GLU A 425 -10.51 -31.14 -1.14
CA GLU A 425 -11.77 -31.89 -1.04
C GLU A 425 -12.99 -31.15 -1.60
N GLN A 426 -13.02 -29.82 -1.50
CA GLN A 426 -14.18 -29.00 -1.87
C GLN A 426 -14.06 -28.37 -3.26
N LEU A 427 -12.89 -28.40 -3.87
CA LEU A 427 -12.61 -27.73 -5.14
C LEU A 427 -13.51 -28.23 -6.29
N ALA A 428 -14.21 -27.32 -6.96
CA ALA A 428 -15.12 -27.58 -8.07
C ALA A 428 -16.22 -28.62 -7.78
N THR A 429 -16.66 -28.73 -6.52
CA THR A 429 -17.68 -29.71 -6.11
C THR A 429 -19.11 -29.20 -6.33
N VAL A 430 -19.32 -27.90 -6.12
CA VAL A 430 -20.60 -27.21 -6.27
C VAL A 430 -20.72 -26.65 -7.69
N PRO A 431 -21.93 -26.60 -8.28
CA PRO A 431 -22.16 -25.97 -9.58
C PRO A 431 -21.52 -24.58 -9.75
#